data_AF-A0A291PJA5-F1
#
_entry.id   AF-A0A291PJA5-F1
#
_cell.length_a   1.000
_cell.length_b   1.000
_cell.length_c   1.000
_cell.angle_alpha   90.00
_cell.angle_beta   90.00
_cell.angle_gamma   90.00
#
_symmetry.space_group_name_H-M   'P 1'
#
loop_
_entity.id
_entity.type
_entity.pdbx_description
1 polymer ?
#
loop_
_entity_poly.entity_id
_entity_poly.type
_entity_poly.pdbx_seq_one_letter_code
_entity_poly.pdbx_strand_id
1 'polypeptide(L)'
;MLVAGDISQDAANAAGRWFRVWQFAYNGYKEFSENHIPNTEIKHDDLSWLMTRADAVGDLHDVRKALGVCSETRLRAMLVDKMSFRKIGECMFPRVSTDLARKKIAAQCAFLLEQLSEYYRNVDRARRREKETCTPVPFQVG
;
A
#
# COMPACT_ATOMS: atom_id res chain seq x y z
N MET A 1 -1.80 -7.99 -19.19
CA MET A 1 -2.91 -8.82 -18.67
C MET A 1 -2.29 -10.05 -18.00
N LEU A 2 -2.06 -10.02 -16.69
CA LEU A 2 -1.60 -11.20 -15.95
C LEU A 2 -2.84 -11.98 -15.51
N VAL A 3 -3.21 -13.01 -16.28
CA VAL A 3 -4.34 -13.89 -15.97
C VAL A 3 -3.89 -14.90 -14.91
N ALA A 4 -3.89 -14.47 -13.64
CA ALA A 4 -4.05 -15.37 -12.50
C ALA A 4 -5.47 -15.10 -11.98
N GLY A 5 -6.43 -15.93 -12.42
CA GLY A 5 -7.87 -15.66 -12.43
C GLY A 5 -8.58 -15.33 -11.09
N ASP A 6 -7.84 -15.18 -9.99
CA ASP A 6 -8.37 -14.87 -8.66
C ASP A 6 -8.04 -13.44 -8.17
N ILE A 7 -7.19 -12.68 -8.88
CA ILE A 7 -6.76 -11.33 -8.43
C ILE A 7 -6.99 -10.31 -9.53
N SER A 8 -7.75 -9.25 -9.22
CA SER A 8 -7.99 -8.16 -10.16
C SER A 8 -6.72 -7.33 -10.43
N GLN A 9 -6.67 -6.65 -11.58
CA GLN A 9 -5.57 -5.72 -11.88
C GLN A 9 -5.51 -4.58 -10.85
N ASP A 10 -6.66 -4.13 -10.35
CA ASP A 10 -6.74 -3.10 -9.32
C ASP A 10 -6.14 -3.57 -7.99
N ALA A 11 -6.41 -4.81 -7.60
CA ALA A 11 -5.78 -5.45 -6.45
C ALA A 11 -4.25 -5.57 -6.61
N ALA A 12 -3.76 -5.93 -7.80
CA ALA A 12 -2.33 -5.95 -8.09
C ALA A 12 -1.70 -4.53 -8.02
N ASN A 13 -2.38 -3.52 -8.56
CA ASN A 13 -1.94 -2.13 -8.51
C ASN A 13 -1.89 -1.60 -7.07
N ALA A 14 -2.91 -1.93 -6.27
CA ALA A 14 -3.00 -1.59 -4.85
C ALA A 14 -1.88 -2.23 -4.03
N ALA A 15 -1.57 -3.51 -4.28
CA ALA A 15 -0.43 -4.20 -3.68
C ALA A 15 0.90 -3.50 -4.02
N GLY A 16 1.10 -3.14 -5.30
CA GLY A 16 2.28 -2.42 -5.75
C GLY A 16 2.41 -1.03 -5.11
N ARG A 17 1.30 -0.29 -4.95
CA ARG A 17 1.27 0.99 -4.23
C ARG A 17 1.69 0.79 -2.77
N TRP A 18 1.06 -0.14 -2.06
CA TRP A 18 1.39 -0.42 -0.66
C TRP A 18 2.85 -0.83 -0.46
N PHE A 19 3.37 -1.72 -1.33
CA PHE A 19 4.76 -2.15 -1.28
C PHE A 19 5.75 -1.00 -1.48
N ARG A 20 5.51 -0.11 -2.46
CA ARG A 20 6.36 1.07 -2.66
C ARG A 20 6.34 2.02 -1.47
N VAL A 21 5.17 2.23 -0.86
CA VAL A 21 5.05 3.03 0.37
C VAL A 21 5.84 2.38 1.51
N TRP A 22 5.75 1.05 1.68
CA TRP A 22 6.54 0.32 2.67
C TRP A 22 8.05 0.49 2.47
N GLN A 23 8.54 0.31 1.24
CA GLN A 23 9.95 0.47 0.91
C GLN A 23 10.45 1.88 1.22
N PHE A 24 9.67 2.89 0.84
CA PHE A 24 10.03 4.27 1.11
C PHE A 24 10.01 4.61 2.61
N ALA A 25 8.97 4.17 3.33
CA ALA A 25 8.83 4.40 4.76
C ALA A 25 9.98 3.78 5.57
N TYR A 26 10.27 2.49 5.37
CA TYR A 26 11.21 1.76 6.22
C TYR A 26 12.64 1.68 5.66
N ASN A 27 12.81 1.57 4.35
CA ASN A 27 14.12 1.42 3.71
C ASN A 27 14.63 2.72 3.08
N GLY A 28 13.82 3.78 3.05
CA GLY A 28 14.25 5.14 2.71
C GLY A 28 14.55 5.38 1.23
N TYR A 29 14.24 4.43 0.34
CA TYR A 29 14.44 4.57 -1.10
C TYR A 29 13.08 4.66 -1.83
N LYS A 30 13.04 5.53 -2.83
CA LYS A 30 11.87 5.74 -3.69
C LYS A 30 12.32 5.59 -5.13
N GLU A 31 11.85 4.52 -5.77
CA GLU A 31 12.09 4.31 -7.19
C GLU A 31 11.17 5.22 -8.00
N PHE A 32 11.76 6.02 -8.87
CA PHE A 32 11.07 6.86 -9.81
C PHE A 32 11.12 6.21 -11.20
N SER A 33 10.11 6.45 -12.03
CA SER A 33 10.15 6.02 -13.43
C SER A 33 11.28 6.75 -14.18
N GLU A 34 11.79 6.16 -15.25
CA GLU A 34 12.85 6.77 -16.08
C GLU A 34 12.48 8.19 -16.57
N ASN A 35 11.19 8.47 -16.74
CA ASN A 35 10.67 9.77 -17.18
C ASN A 35 10.20 10.68 -16.02
N HIS A 36 10.64 10.43 -14.79
CA HIS A 36 10.23 11.26 -13.65
C HIS A 36 10.87 12.65 -13.70
N ILE A 37 10.04 13.68 -13.73
CA ILE A 37 10.49 15.08 -13.59
C ILE A 37 10.43 15.43 -12.10
N PRO A 38 11.58 15.62 -11.43
CA PRO A 38 11.60 16.03 -10.03
C PRO A 38 11.01 17.43 -9.89
N ASN A 39 10.13 17.63 -8.92
CA ASN A 39 9.59 18.96 -8.61
C ASN A 39 10.70 19.82 -7.99
N THR A 40 11.16 20.86 -8.68
CA THR A 40 12.22 21.76 -8.19
C THR A 40 11.73 22.84 -7.21
N GLU A 41 10.42 22.94 -6.98
CA GLU A 41 9.80 23.94 -6.10
C GLU A 41 9.94 23.60 -4.61
N ILE A 42 10.25 22.34 -4.29
CA ILE A 42 10.41 21.85 -2.92
C ILE A 42 11.90 21.68 -2.62
N LYS A 43 12.35 22.24 -1.49
CA LYS A 43 13.71 22.04 -1.00
C LYS A 43 13.88 20.56 -0.62
N HIS A 44 14.60 19.79 -1.44
CA HIS A 44 14.89 18.37 -1.20
C HIS A 44 16.02 18.20 -0.16
N ASP A 45 15.87 18.83 1.01
CA ASP A 45 16.80 18.65 2.12
C ASP A 45 16.40 17.47 3.01
N ASP A 46 17.32 17.06 3.88
CA ASP A 46 17.15 15.87 4.73
C ASP A 46 15.88 15.96 5.59
N LEU A 47 15.52 17.15 6.06
CA LEU A 47 14.32 17.36 6.87
C LEU A 47 13.04 17.15 6.04
N SER A 48 12.96 17.74 4.84
CA SER A 48 11.82 17.56 3.94
C SER A 48 11.67 16.10 3.50
N TRP A 49 12.79 15.40 3.32
CA TRP A 49 12.80 13.96 3.07
C TRP A 49 12.26 13.15 4.26
N LEU A 50 12.67 13.49 5.48
CA LEU A 50 12.15 12.86 6.70
C LEU A 50 10.65 13.11 6.88
N MET A 51 10.15 14.32 6.61
CA MET A 51 8.72 14.62 6.69
C MET A 51 7.93 13.80 5.66
N THR A 52 8.42 13.70 4.43
CA THR A 52 7.79 12.88 3.39
C THR A 52 7.76 11.39 3.77
N ARG A 53 8.79 10.89 4.45
CA ARG A 53 8.81 9.52 4.99
C ARG A 53 7.83 9.34 6.16
N ALA A 54 7.68 10.35 7.01
CA ALA A 54 6.70 10.32 8.10
C ALA A 54 5.26 10.21 7.56
N ASP A 55 4.94 10.94 6.49
CA ASP A 55 3.64 10.82 5.80
C ASP A 55 3.42 9.41 5.25
N ALA A 56 4.46 8.79 4.67
CA ALA A 56 4.39 7.41 4.20
C ALA A 56 4.13 6.41 5.33
N VAL A 57 4.71 6.62 6.52
CA VAL A 57 4.38 5.84 7.72
C VAL A 57 2.93 6.06 8.14
N GLY A 58 2.44 7.30 8.06
CA GLY A 58 1.03 7.65 8.27
C GLY A 58 0.09 6.90 7.33
N ASP A 59 0.38 6.87 6.03
CA ASP A 59 -0.39 6.12 5.03
C ASP A 59 -0.46 4.62 5.38
N LEU A 60 0.65 4.00 5.80
CA LEU A 60 0.67 2.59 6.22
C LEU A 60 -0.16 2.37 7.50
N HIS A 61 -0.08 3.32 8.44
CA HIS A 61 -0.87 3.29 9.66
C HIS A 61 -2.38 3.39 9.36
N ASP A 62 -2.79 4.21 8.41
CA ASP A 62 -4.19 4.35 8.03
C ASP A 62 -4.73 3.07 7.36
N VAL A 63 -3.92 2.42 6.50
CA VAL A 63 -4.24 1.09 5.97
C VAL A 63 -4.40 0.08 7.11
N ARG A 64 -3.47 0.05 8.07
CA ARG A 64 -3.52 -0.82 9.26
C ARG A 64 -4.77 -0.55 10.10
N LYS A 65 -5.14 0.71 10.28
CA LYS A 65 -6.34 1.11 11.04
C LYS A 65 -7.63 0.68 10.33
N ALA A 66 -7.67 0.78 9.00
CA ALA A 66 -8.84 0.40 8.21
C ALA A 66 -9.00 -1.13 8.06
N LEU A 67 -7.91 -1.86 7.83
CA LEU A 67 -7.93 -3.29 7.50
C LEU A 67 -7.52 -4.21 8.67
N GLY A 68 -7.01 -3.66 9.76
CA GLY A 68 -6.56 -4.38 10.95
C GLY A 68 -5.09 -4.84 10.92
N VAL A 69 -4.54 -5.11 12.10
CA VAL A 69 -3.12 -5.46 12.31
C VAL A 69 -2.70 -6.74 11.58
N CYS A 70 -3.58 -7.75 11.55
CA CYS A 70 -3.30 -9.02 10.89
C CYS A 70 -3.16 -8.85 9.35
N SER A 71 -3.76 -7.80 8.79
CA SER A 71 -3.68 -7.49 7.37
C SER A 71 -2.30 -6.97 7.00
N GLU A 72 -1.75 -6.03 7.77
CA GLU A 72 -0.37 -5.55 7.61
C GLU A 72 0.64 -6.71 7.71
N THR A 73 0.46 -7.60 8.68
CA THR A 73 1.35 -8.77 8.86
C THR A 73 1.34 -9.69 7.64
N ARG A 74 0.17 -9.94 7.05
CA ARG A 74 0.05 -10.75 5.82
C ARG A 74 0.62 -10.05 4.60
N LEU A 75 0.36 -8.75 4.45
CA LEU A 75 0.92 -7.94 3.36
C LEU A 75 2.45 -7.92 3.43
N ARG A 76 3.03 -7.72 4.61
CA ARG A 76 4.48 -7.77 4.81
C ARG A 76 5.04 -9.15 4.46
N ALA A 77 4.46 -10.22 5.01
CA ALA A 77 4.92 -11.57 4.75
C ALA A 77 4.89 -11.93 3.25
N MET A 78 3.86 -11.50 2.54
CA MET A 78 3.67 -11.78 1.11
C MET A 78 4.52 -10.89 0.19
N LEU A 79 4.51 -9.56 0.43
CA LEU A 79 5.06 -8.58 -0.51
C LEU A 79 6.49 -8.18 -0.17
N VAL A 80 6.81 -8.07 1.12
CA VAL A 80 8.13 -7.62 1.61
C VAL A 80 9.03 -8.83 1.81
N ASP A 81 8.59 -9.77 2.64
CA ASP A 81 9.38 -10.97 3.01
C ASP A 81 9.33 -12.05 1.91
N LYS A 82 8.46 -11.87 0.89
CA LYS A 82 8.26 -12.76 -0.27
C LYS A 82 8.06 -14.24 0.14
N MET A 83 7.41 -14.46 1.29
CA MET A 83 7.17 -15.80 1.80
C MET A 83 6.12 -16.52 0.93
N SER A 84 6.31 -17.82 0.72
CA SER A 84 5.30 -18.65 0.07
C SER A 84 4.06 -18.81 0.97
N PHE A 85 2.87 -18.97 0.39
CA PHE A 85 1.64 -19.21 1.16
C PHE A 85 1.72 -20.43 2.07
N ARG A 86 2.51 -21.43 1.71
CA ARG A 86 2.81 -22.57 2.59
C ARG A 86 3.51 -22.11 3.87
N LYS A 87 4.60 -21.36 3.73
CA LYS A 87 5.40 -20.88 4.88
C LYS A 87 4.60 -19.91 5.74
N ILE A 88 3.84 -19.00 5.12
CA ILE A 88 2.92 -18.10 5.84
C ILE A 88 1.87 -18.92 6.61
N GLY A 89 1.29 -19.95 5.98
CA GLY A 89 0.32 -20.86 6.59
C GLY A 89 0.87 -21.62 7.79
N GLU A 90 2.10 -22.15 7.68
CA GLU A 90 2.79 -22.83 8.78
C GLU A 90 3.04 -21.89 9.96
N CYS A 91 3.40 -20.63 9.71
CA CYS A 91 3.58 -19.63 10.77
C CYS A 91 2.26 -19.20 11.44
N MET A 92 1.17 -19.01 10.68
CA MET A 92 -0.09 -18.49 11.20
C MET A 92 -1.04 -19.57 11.74
N PHE A 93 -0.96 -20.79 11.22
CA PHE A 93 -1.83 -21.91 11.59
C PHE A 93 -1.02 -23.17 11.95
N PRO A 94 -0.16 -23.12 13.00
CA PRO A 94 0.79 -24.19 13.31
C PRO A 94 0.13 -25.52 13.71
N ARG A 95 -1.14 -25.50 14.11
CA ARG A 95 -1.91 -26.68 14.53
C ARG A 95 -2.78 -27.28 13.41
N VAL A 96 -2.74 -26.69 12.22
CA VAL A 96 -3.55 -27.11 11.07
C VAL A 96 -2.64 -27.84 10.07
N SER A 97 -3.19 -28.81 9.33
CA SER A 97 -2.43 -29.47 8.27
C SER A 97 -1.91 -28.45 7.25
N THR A 98 -0.71 -28.66 6.74
CA THR A 98 -0.01 -27.72 5.84
C THR A 98 -0.84 -27.36 4.61
N ASP A 99 -1.53 -28.33 3.99
CA ASP A 99 -2.34 -28.05 2.80
C ASP A 99 -3.57 -27.17 3.13
N LEU A 100 -4.24 -27.44 4.26
CA LEU A 100 -5.37 -26.64 4.71
C LEU A 100 -4.93 -25.23 5.13
N ALA A 101 -3.80 -25.11 5.83
CA ALA A 101 -3.21 -23.83 6.20
C ALA A 101 -2.85 -22.97 4.97
N ARG A 102 -2.21 -23.60 3.97
CA ARG A 102 -1.88 -22.95 2.68
C ARG A 102 -3.13 -22.43 1.98
N LYS A 103 -4.18 -23.25 1.85
CA LYS A 103 -5.45 -22.86 1.21
C LYS A 103 -6.12 -21.71 1.95
N LYS A 104 -6.16 -21.77 3.29
CA LYS A 104 -6.71 -20.68 4.13
C LYS A 104 -5.96 -19.37 3.92
N ILE A 105 -4.62 -19.39 3.92
CA ILE A 105 -3.83 -18.19 3.68
C ILE A 105 -4.02 -17.66 2.27
N ALA A 106 -4.01 -18.51 1.24
CA ALA A 106 -4.21 -18.07 -0.14
C ALA A 106 -5.54 -17.31 -0.30
N ALA A 107 -6.63 -17.86 0.25
CA ALA A 107 -7.94 -17.20 0.24
C ALA A 107 -7.95 -15.89 1.04
N GLN A 108 -7.34 -15.85 2.23
CA GLN A 108 -7.24 -14.64 3.03
C GLN A 108 -6.41 -13.55 2.35
N CYS A 109 -5.32 -13.92 1.68
CA CYS A 109 -4.47 -12.99 0.93
C CYS A 109 -5.20 -12.42 -0.30
N ALA A 110 -5.91 -13.25 -1.06
CA ALA A 110 -6.70 -12.79 -2.19
C ALA A 110 -7.79 -11.79 -1.74
N PHE A 111 -8.56 -12.16 -0.71
CA PHE A 111 -9.57 -11.26 -0.14
C PHE A 111 -8.97 -9.95 0.39
N LEU A 112 -7.84 -10.02 1.08
CA LEU A 112 -7.14 -8.84 1.60
C LEU A 112 -6.69 -7.89 0.48
N LEU A 113 -6.20 -8.42 -0.64
CA LEU A 113 -5.80 -7.60 -1.78
C LEU A 113 -6.98 -6.84 -2.41
N GLU A 114 -8.16 -7.45 -2.43
CA GLU A 114 -9.39 -6.78 -2.86
C GLU A 114 -9.86 -5.72 -1.85
N GLN A 115 -9.76 -6.00 -0.54
CA GLN A 115 -10.05 -4.97 0.47
C GLN A 115 -9.08 -3.79 0.40
N LEU A 116 -7.81 -4.04 0.09
CA LEU A 116 -6.79 -3.01 -0.08
C LEU A 116 -7.07 -2.15 -1.32
N SER A 117 -7.52 -2.76 -2.42
CA SER A 117 -7.90 -2.04 -3.63
C SER A 117 -9.09 -1.12 -3.36
N GLU A 118 -10.12 -1.63 -2.68
CA GLU A 118 -11.31 -0.87 -2.33
C GLU A 118 -10.99 0.27 -1.34
N TYR A 119 -10.12 0.02 -0.37
CA TYR A 119 -9.63 1.08 0.53
C TYR A 119 -9.00 2.23 -0.25
N TYR A 120 -8.05 1.96 -1.15
CA TYR A 120 -7.40 3.02 -1.93
C TYR A 120 -8.38 3.75 -2.86
N ARG A 121 -9.35 3.05 -3.47
CA ARG A 121 -10.40 3.68 -4.26
C ARG A 121 -11.23 4.67 -3.44
N ASN A 122 -11.55 4.31 -2.20
CA ASN A 122 -12.31 5.18 -1.30
C ASN A 122 -11.49 6.40 -0.86
N VAL A 123 -10.21 6.22 -0.55
CA VAL A 123 -9.29 7.33 -0.26
C VAL A 123 -9.18 8.28 -1.46
N ASP A 124 -8.98 7.75 -2.67
CA ASP A 124 -8.84 8.56 -3.87
C ASP A 124 -10.15 9.30 -4.21
N ARG A 125 -11.31 8.69 -3.97
CA ARG A 125 -12.64 9.34 -4.09
C ARG A 125 -12.82 10.47 -3.08
N ALA A 126 -12.42 10.26 -1.82
CA ALA A 126 -12.50 11.29 -0.79
C ALA A 126 -11.61 12.50 -1.16
N ARG A 127 -10.36 12.25 -1.56
CA ARG A 127 -9.42 13.29 -2.01
C ARG A 127 -9.93 14.09 -3.22
N ARG A 128 -10.66 13.44 -4.14
CA ARG A 128 -11.28 14.15 -5.28
C ARG A 128 -12.41 15.08 -4.84
N ARG A 129 -13.28 14.60 -3.94
CA ARG A 129 -14.38 15.41 -3.38
C ARG A 129 -13.87 16.63 -2.62
N GLU A 130 -12.81 16.48 -1.83
CA GLU A 130 -12.18 17.59 -1.12
C GLU A 130 -11.69 18.68 -2.08
N LYS A 131 -11.04 18.28 -3.19
CA LYS A 131 -10.57 19.21 -4.22
C LYS A 131 -11.72 19.94 -4.92
N GLU A 132 -12.83 19.26 -5.18
CA GLU A 132 -14.04 19.87 -5.77
C GLU A 132 -14.68 20.90 -4.84
N THR A 133 -14.58 20.71 -3.51
CA THR A 133 -15.11 21.64 -2.51
C THR A 133 -14.18 22.82 -2.18
N CYS A 134 -12.90 22.77 -2.56
CA CYS A 134 -11.98 23.89 -2.40
C CYS A 134 -12.21 24.93 -3.51
N THR A 135 -13.01 25.97 -3.23
CA THR A 135 -13.08 27.14 -4.11
C THR A 135 -11.69 27.79 -4.20
N PRO A 136 -11.12 28.01 -5.41
CA PRO A 136 -9.85 28.68 -5.53
C PRO A 136 -9.98 30.12 -5.00
N VAL A 137 -9.22 30.45 -3.96
CA VAL A 137 -9.12 31.84 -3.48
C VAL A 137 -8.28 32.60 -4.51
N PRO A 138 -8.81 33.64 -5.17
CA PRO A 138 -8.02 34.42 -6.11
C PRO A 138 -6.86 35.08 -5.37
N PHE A 139 -5.63 34.71 -5.72
CA PHE A 139 -4.42 35.33 -5.18
C PHE A 139 -4.28 36.72 -5.81
N GLN A 140 -4.60 37.77 -5.06
CA GLN A 140 -4.35 39.14 -5.52
C GLN A 140 -2.86 39.44 -5.35
N VAL A 141 -2.14 39.49 -6.46
CA VAL A 141 -0.78 40.05 -6.51
C VAL A 141 -0.94 41.57 -6.58
N GLY A 142 -0.59 42.25 -5.47
CA GLY A 142 -0.44 43.70 -5.41
C GLY A 142 0.99 44.14 -5.70
#